data_AF-B1Y9L3-F1
#
_entry.id   AF-B1Y9L3-F1
#
_cell.length_a   1.000
_cell.length_b   1.000
_cell.length_c   1.000
_cell.angle_alpha   90.00
_cell.angle_beta   90.00
_cell.angle_gamma   90.00
#
_symmetry.space_group_name_H-M   'P 1'
#
loop_
_entity.id
_entity.type
_entity.pdbx_description
1 polymer ?
#
loop_
_entity_poly.entity_id
_entity_poly.type
_entity_poly.pdbx_seq_one_letter_code
_entity_poly.pdbx_strand_id
1 'polypeptide(L)'
;MRRFLVITTQQKINEEPHIYAKILVAALLISNGVRQDAEAVYHLVDQRKTVKIIGARVKRLFPDEESSVGFLRKAVAGEKLPGVVVKRDQGDLVVGMALGPSGRGRCAPRTPFTYILKFVEYDVEPECGLGLEKIPPHHQVVIVNIEVDRALRRGLHL
;
A
#
# COMPACT_ATOMS: atom_id res chain seq x y z
N MET A 1 -7.77 10.57 0.36
CA MET A 1 -7.52 9.13 0.62
C MET A 1 -6.32 8.69 -0.20
N ARG A 2 -5.36 7.99 0.42
CA ARG A 2 -4.18 7.40 -0.24
C ARG A 2 -4.28 5.89 -0.14
N ARG A 3 -4.32 5.18 -1.26
CA ARG A 3 -4.28 3.72 -1.26
C ARG A 3 -2.95 3.24 -1.80
N PHE A 4 -2.34 2.29 -1.12
CA PHE A 4 -1.17 1.55 -1.59
C PHE A 4 -1.59 0.11 -1.82
N LEU A 5 -1.70 -0.29 -3.09
CA LEU A 5 -2.12 -1.63 -3.50
C LEU A 5 -0.87 -2.47 -3.82
N VAL A 6 -0.69 -3.55 -3.08
CA VAL A 6 0.34 -4.56 -3.29
C VAL A 6 -0.32 -5.80 -3.89
N ILE A 7 0.02 -6.10 -5.13
CA ILE A 7 -0.44 -7.30 -5.85
C ILE A 7 0.66 -8.36 -5.71
N THR A 8 0.34 -9.47 -5.02
CA THR A 8 1.31 -10.51 -4.69
C THR A 8 0.63 -11.86 -4.47
N THR A 9 1.37 -12.84 -3.96
CA THR A 9 0.87 -14.14 -3.50
C THR A 9 1.22 -14.35 -2.02
N GLN A 10 0.53 -15.28 -1.36
CA GLN A 10 0.89 -15.69 -0.01
C GLN A 10 2.33 -16.21 0.05
N GLN A 11 2.72 -17.01 -0.96
CA GLN A 11 4.06 -17.59 -1.05
C GLN A 11 5.15 -16.50 -1.02
N LYS A 12 5.03 -15.46 -1.86
CA LYS A 12 6.02 -14.38 -1.91
C LYS A 12 6.11 -13.60 -0.61
N ILE A 13 4.99 -13.39 0.09
CA ILE A 13 5.00 -12.78 1.43
C ILE A 13 5.77 -13.65 2.43
N ASN A 14 5.64 -14.97 2.33
CA ASN A 14 6.35 -15.88 3.22
C ASN A 14 7.86 -15.96 2.92
N GLU A 15 8.25 -15.86 1.65
CA GLU A 15 9.65 -15.84 1.19
C GLU A 15 10.37 -14.55 1.61
N GLU A 16 9.73 -13.39 1.43
CA GLU A 16 10.33 -12.08 1.69
C GLU A 16 9.46 -11.20 2.60
N PRO A 17 9.08 -11.62 3.81
CA PRO A 17 8.09 -10.91 4.63
C PRO A 17 8.51 -9.46 4.96
N HIS A 18 9.82 -9.23 5.06
CA HIS A 18 10.42 -7.95 5.41
C HIS A 18 10.12 -6.85 4.38
N ILE A 19 10.12 -7.14 3.07
CA ILE A 19 9.82 -6.12 2.05
C ILE A 19 8.35 -5.68 2.14
N TYR A 20 7.43 -6.63 2.34
CA TYR A 20 6.01 -6.36 2.47
C TYR A 20 5.68 -5.60 3.76
N ALA A 21 6.34 -5.95 4.87
CA ALA A 21 6.22 -5.22 6.13
C ALA A 21 6.77 -3.78 6.01
N LYS A 22 7.91 -3.60 5.33
CA LYS A 22 8.46 -2.26 5.04
C LYS A 22 7.53 -1.42 4.18
N ILE A 23 6.83 -2.01 3.20
CA ILE A 23 5.77 -1.34 2.45
C ILE A 23 4.61 -0.92 3.36
N LEU A 24 4.14 -1.80 4.25
CA LEU A 24 3.07 -1.49 5.22
C LEU A 24 3.44 -0.29 6.09
N VAL A 25 4.65 -0.34 6.66
CA VAL A 25 5.18 0.72 7.53
C VAL A 25 5.32 2.03 6.74
N ALA A 26 5.91 2.00 5.55
CA ALA A 26 6.06 3.18 4.69
C ALA A 26 4.71 3.79 4.27
N ALA A 27 3.68 2.97 4.08
CA ALA A 27 2.36 3.41 3.68
C ALA A 27 1.62 4.13 4.82
N LEU A 28 1.71 3.61 6.04
CA LEU A 28 0.84 4.01 7.15
C LEU A 28 1.54 4.80 8.27
N LEU A 29 2.81 4.52 8.59
CA LEU A 29 3.47 5.14 9.74
C LEU A 29 4.17 6.44 9.36
N ILE A 30 4.14 7.39 10.29
CA ILE A 30 4.88 8.65 10.30
C ILE A 30 5.50 8.85 11.68
N SER A 31 6.43 9.80 11.80
CA SER A 31 7.18 10.04 13.05
C SER A 31 6.30 10.14 14.31
N ASN A 32 5.13 10.77 14.20
CA ASN A 32 4.24 11.03 15.33
C ASN A 32 2.93 10.23 15.27
N GLY A 33 2.88 9.10 14.55
CA GLY A 33 1.72 8.20 14.56
C GLY A 33 1.40 7.55 13.23
N VAL A 34 0.11 7.48 12.90
CA VAL A 34 -0.42 6.79 11.73
C VAL A 34 -1.13 7.78 10.81
N ARG A 35 -0.87 7.70 9.50
CA ARG A 35 -1.59 8.42 8.45
C ARG A 35 -3.05 7.97 8.42
N GLN A 36 -3.94 8.80 8.95
CA GLN A 36 -5.37 8.49 9.06
C GLN A 36 -6.07 8.44 7.69
N ASP A 37 -5.53 9.11 6.69
CA ASP A 37 -6.06 9.21 5.33
C ASP A 37 -5.51 8.12 4.37
N ALA A 38 -4.73 7.15 4.89
CA ALA A 38 -4.07 6.13 4.11
C ALA A 38 -4.58 4.70 4.41
N GLU A 39 -4.49 3.83 3.40
CA GLU A 39 -4.70 2.40 3.54
C GLU A 39 -3.67 1.59 2.75
N ALA A 40 -3.21 0.50 3.34
CA ALA A 40 -2.37 -0.50 2.69
C ALA A 40 -3.23 -1.72 2.34
N VAL A 41 -3.19 -2.15 1.08
CA VAL A 41 -4.02 -3.23 0.56
C VAL A 41 -3.12 -4.30 -0.04
N TYR A 42 -3.23 -5.53 0.45
CA TYR A 42 -2.53 -6.69 -0.07
C TYR A 42 -3.54 -7.57 -0.80
N HIS A 43 -3.43 -7.66 -2.11
CA HIS A 43 -4.21 -8.57 -2.93
C HIS A 43 -3.39 -9.85 -3.19
N LEU A 44 -3.82 -10.96 -2.60
CA LEU A 44 -3.21 -12.28 -2.74
C LEU A 44 -3.91 -13.03 -3.87
N VAL A 45 -3.27 -13.05 -5.04
CA VAL A 45 -3.84 -13.58 -6.29
C VAL A 45 -4.10 -15.08 -6.17
N ASP A 46 -3.18 -15.82 -5.55
CA ASP A 46 -3.24 -17.26 -5.31
C ASP A 46 -4.40 -17.69 -4.40
N GLN A 47 -4.87 -16.79 -3.55
CA GLN A 47 -5.97 -17.07 -2.60
C GLN A 47 -7.27 -16.33 -2.95
N ARG A 48 -7.29 -15.55 -4.04
CA ARG A 48 -8.39 -14.62 -4.36
C ARG A 48 -8.83 -13.84 -3.11
N LYS A 49 -7.87 -13.29 -2.39
CA LYS A 49 -8.10 -12.68 -1.06
C LYS A 49 -7.48 -11.30 -1.01
N THR A 50 -8.24 -10.35 -0.49
CA THR A 50 -7.76 -8.98 -0.30
C THR A 50 -7.74 -8.63 1.18
N VAL A 51 -6.58 -8.19 1.68
CA VAL A 51 -6.37 -7.77 3.06
C VAL A 51 -6.09 -6.28 3.07
N LYS A 52 -6.99 -5.51 3.67
CA LYS A 52 -6.92 -4.06 3.75
C LYS A 52 -6.62 -3.65 5.19
N ILE A 53 -5.62 -2.80 5.37
CA ILE A 53 -5.20 -2.25 6.66
C ILE A 53 -5.43 -0.74 6.61
N ILE A 54 -6.39 -0.27 7.41
CA ILE A 54 -6.93 1.09 7.37
C ILE A 54 -6.21 1.94 8.42
N GLY A 55 -5.47 2.97 7.98
CA GLY A 55 -4.71 3.85 8.86
C GLY A 55 -5.56 4.52 9.95
N ALA A 56 -6.79 4.91 9.62
CA ALA A 56 -7.73 5.51 10.58
C ALA A 56 -8.12 4.60 11.78
N ARG A 57 -7.93 3.29 11.65
CA ARG A 57 -8.46 2.29 12.59
C ARG A 57 -7.42 1.32 13.11
N VAL A 58 -6.25 1.25 12.46
CA VAL A 58 -5.20 0.31 12.82
C VAL A 58 -4.67 0.60 14.21
N LYS A 59 -4.41 -0.46 14.98
CA LYS A 59 -3.78 -0.39 16.30
C LYS A 59 -2.67 -1.43 16.37
N ARG A 60 -1.67 -1.17 17.22
CA ARG A 60 -0.55 -2.10 17.49
C ARG A 60 0.26 -2.47 16.24
N LEU A 61 0.35 -1.56 15.27
CA LEU A 61 1.34 -1.60 14.20
C LEU A 61 2.54 -0.77 14.65
N PHE A 62 3.71 -1.41 14.75
CA PHE A 62 4.95 -0.79 15.19
C PHE A 62 5.96 -0.74 14.04
N PRO A 63 6.88 0.24 14.03
CA PRO A 63 7.81 0.43 12.92
C PRO A 63 8.98 -0.56 12.90
N ASP A 64 9.25 -1.26 14.01
CA ASP A 64 10.31 -2.25 14.05
C ASP A 64 9.99 -3.46 13.16
N GLU A 65 11.04 -4.05 12.60
CA GLU A 65 10.91 -5.03 11.53
C GLU A 65 10.21 -6.31 12.01
N GLU A 66 10.53 -6.79 13.21
CA GLU A 66 9.95 -8.01 13.75
C GLU A 66 8.45 -7.85 14.05
N SER A 67 8.06 -6.76 14.73
CA SER A 67 6.65 -6.50 15.06
C SER A 67 5.81 -6.23 13.81
N SER A 68 6.33 -5.48 12.84
CA SER A 68 5.61 -5.20 11.58
C SER A 68 5.42 -6.47 10.73
N VAL A 69 6.43 -7.34 10.66
CA VAL A 69 6.30 -8.67 10.03
C VAL A 69 5.27 -9.52 10.77
N GLY A 70 5.34 -9.57 12.10
CA GLY A 70 4.38 -10.30 12.93
C GLY A 70 2.95 -9.81 12.71
N PHE A 71 2.74 -8.49 12.68
CA PHE A 71 1.44 -7.88 12.38
C PHE A 71 0.94 -8.29 10.98
N LEU A 72 1.79 -8.16 9.96
CA LEU A 72 1.42 -8.47 8.59
C LEU A 72 1.02 -9.94 8.43
N ARG A 73 1.78 -10.86 9.03
CA ARG A 73 1.46 -12.30 9.00
C ARG A 73 0.08 -12.59 9.59
N LYS A 74 -0.24 -11.99 10.74
CA LYS A 74 -1.57 -12.12 11.37
C LYS A 74 -2.69 -11.55 10.50
N ALA A 75 -2.47 -10.35 9.94
CA ALA A 75 -3.44 -9.72 9.05
C ALA A 75 -3.70 -10.57 7.79
N VAL A 76 -2.63 -11.10 7.19
CA VAL A 76 -2.68 -11.98 6.02
C VAL A 76 -3.32 -13.32 6.34
N ALA A 77 -3.07 -13.90 7.51
CA ALA A 77 -3.75 -15.10 8.01
C ALA A 77 -5.26 -14.89 8.28
N GLY A 78 -5.71 -13.62 8.31
CA GLY A 78 -7.11 -13.26 8.52
C GLY A 78 -7.50 -13.17 9.99
N GLU A 79 -6.54 -12.99 10.90
CA GLU A 79 -6.82 -12.71 12.29
C GLU A 79 -7.61 -11.40 12.45
N LYS A 80 -8.51 -11.37 13.43
CA LYS A 80 -9.32 -10.17 13.73
C LYS A 80 -8.47 -9.12 14.44
N LEU A 81 -7.90 -8.22 13.66
CA LEU A 81 -7.10 -7.09 14.15
C LEU A 81 -7.86 -5.76 13.95
N PRO A 82 -7.74 -4.78 14.88
CA PRO A 82 -8.32 -3.46 14.68
C PRO A 82 -7.81 -2.81 13.39
N GLY A 83 -8.73 -2.33 12.55
CA GLY A 83 -8.41 -1.68 11.28
C GLY A 83 -8.05 -2.63 10.13
N VAL A 84 -8.10 -3.95 10.34
CA VAL A 84 -7.90 -4.94 9.28
C VAL A 84 -9.24 -5.44 8.75
N VAL A 85 -9.40 -5.41 7.44
CA VAL A 85 -10.59 -5.89 6.72
C VAL A 85 -10.13 -6.93 5.69
N VAL A 86 -10.69 -8.13 5.78
CA VAL A 86 -10.43 -9.20 4.82
C VAL A 86 -11.65 -9.37 3.94
N LYS A 87 -11.46 -9.32 2.62
CA LYS A 87 -12.48 -9.62 1.62
C LYS A 87 -12.04 -10.82 0.79
N ARG A 88 -12.98 -11.72 0.49
CA ARG A 88 -12.82 -12.73 -0.55
C ARG A 88 -13.13 -12.09 -1.90
N ASP A 89 -12.42 -12.54 -2.93
CA ASP A 89 -12.45 -12.09 -4.33
C ASP A 89 -11.88 -10.68 -4.59
N GLN A 90 -12.00 -10.25 -5.86
CA GLN A 90 -11.61 -8.93 -6.36
C GLN A 90 -12.58 -7.86 -5.83
N GLY A 91 -12.47 -7.50 -4.56
CA GLY A 91 -13.10 -6.27 -4.07
C GLY A 91 -12.53 -5.04 -4.79
N ASP A 92 -13.09 -3.85 -4.57
CA ASP A 92 -12.58 -2.60 -5.16
C ASP A 92 -11.08 -2.42 -4.89
N LEU A 93 -10.23 -2.77 -5.87
CA LEU A 93 -8.77 -2.71 -5.76
C LEU A 93 -8.27 -1.28 -5.97
N VAL A 94 -8.88 -0.56 -6.90
CA VAL A 94 -8.51 0.80 -7.27
C VAL A 94 -9.56 1.80 -6.75
N VAL A 95 -9.08 2.90 -6.18
CA VAL A 95 -9.84 4.11 -5.84
C VAL A 95 -9.08 5.32 -6.34
N GLY A 96 -9.80 6.23 -7.00
CA GLY A 96 -9.22 7.40 -7.63
C GLY A 96 -8.27 7.02 -8.76
N MET A 97 -7.26 7.87 -9.01
CA MET A 97 -6.30 7.65 -10.09
C MET A 97 -5.38 6.45 -9.80
N ALA A 98 -5.23 5.54 -10.76
CA ALA A 98 -4.29 4.43 -10.67
C ALA A 98 -2.87 4.86 -11.07
N LEU A 99 -1.96 4.86 -10.11
CA LEU A 99 -0.57 5.27 -10.26
C LEU A 99 0.34 4.04 -10.14
N GLY A 100 1.44 4.02 -10.88
CA GLY A 100 2.44 2.97 -10.77
C GLY A 100 3.87 3.52 -10.78
N PRO A 101 4.87 2.67 -10.51
CA PRO A 101 6.25 3.02 -10.73
C PRO A 101 6.50 3.41 -12.19
N SER A 102 5.89 2.67 -13.13
CA SER A 102 5.84 2.91 -14.58
C SER A 102 4.38 3.09 -15.04
N GLY A 103 4.19 3.60 -16.27
CA GLY A 103 2.86 3.74 -16.87
C GLY A 103 2.87 4.56 -18.17
N ARG A 104 1.70 4.69 -18.81
CA ARG A 104 1.54 5.43 -20.08
C ARG A 104 1.51 6.94 -19.83
N GLY A 105 2.68 7.52 -19.59
CA GLY A 105 2.87 8.95 -19.36
C GLY A 105 3.27 9.29 -17.92
N ARG A 106 3.59 10.56 -17.69
CA ARG A 106 4.00 11.09 -16.38
C ARG A 106 2.82 11.78 -15.70
N CYS A 107 2.65 11.52 -14.41
CA CYS A 107 1.66 12.19 -13.59
C CYS A 107 2.23 12.54 -12.21
N ALA A 108 1.47 13.31 -11.44
CA ALA A 108 1.77 13.60 -10.04
C ALA A 108 0.66 12.98 -9.17
N PRO A 109 1.00 12.43 -8.00
CA PRO A 109 0.00 11.82 -7.13
C PRO A 109 -0.96 12.87 -6.56
N ARG A 110 -2.25 12.75 -6.87
CA ARG A 110 -3.34 13.60 -6.34
C ARG A 110 -4.38 12.74 -5.64
N THR A 111 -4.85 13.16 -4.48
CA THR A 111 -5.84 12.37 -3.73
C THR A 111 -7.26 12.61 -4.25
N PRO A 112 -8.09 11.56 -4.41
CA PRO A 112 -7.80 10.16 -4.12
C PRO A 112 -6.96 9.46 -5.20
N PHE A 113 -6.06 8.57 -4.80
CA PHE A 113 -5.28 7.72 -5.71
C PHE A 113 -5.06 6.32 -5.14
N THR A 114 -4.69 5.40 -6.03
CA THR A 114 -4.15 4.08 -5.73
C THR A 114 -2.78 3.92 -6.36
N TYR A 115 -1.74 3.77 -5.54
CA TYR A 115 -0.39 3.45 -5.99
C TYR A 115 -0.20 1.93 -6.03
N ILE A 116 0.05 1.38 -7.22
CA ILE A 116 0.07 -0.04 -7.51
C ILE A 116 1.51 -0.54 -7.52
N LEU A 117 1.78 -1.54 -6.68
CA LEU A 117 3.02 -2.31 -6.62
C LEU A 117 2.73 -3.75 -7.03
N LYS A 118 3.24 -4.17 -8.19
CA LYS A 118 3.10 -5.54 -8.69
C LYS A 118 4.34 -6.36 -8.35
N PHE A 119 4.14 -7.47 -7.62
CA PHE A 119 5.13 -8.52 -7.40
C PHE A 119 4.84 -9.78 -8.22
N VAL A 120 3.64 -9.85 -8.80
CA VAL A 120 3.18 -10.86 -9.75
C VAL A 120 2.34 -10.20 -10.83
N GLU A 121 2.22 -10.86 -11.98
CA GLU A 121 1.34 -10.44 -13.07
C GLU A 121 -0.13 -10.49 -12.64
N TYR A 122 -0.87 -9.45 -13.02
CA TYR A 122 -2.29 -9.29 -12.71
C TYR A 122 -2.93 -8.19 -13.55
N ASP A 123 -4.22 -8.36 -13.85
CA ASP A 123 -5.02 -7.50 -14.75
C ASP A 123 -5.48 -6.19 -14.07
N VAL A 124 -4.54 -5.42 -13.56
CA VAL A 124 -4.76 -4.06 -13.03
C VAL A 124 -3.57 -3.21 -13.45
N GLU A 125 -3.73 -2.33 -14.43
CA GLU A 125 -2.65 -1.47 -14.91
C GLU A 125 -2.70 -0.06 -14.33
N PRO A 126 -1.55 0.58 -14.06
CA PRO A 126 -1.52 1.99 -13.73
C PRO A 126 -1.89 2.85 -14.94
N GLU A 127 -2.70 3.89 -14.73
CA GLU A 127 -3.00 4.90 -15.75
C GLU A 127 -1.75 5.66 -16.15
N CYS A 128 -0.85 5.92 -15.19
CA CYS A 128 0.37 6.69 -15.41
C CYS A 128 1.50 6.30 -14.43
N GLY A 129 2.73 6.60 -14.82
CA GLY A 129 3.95 6.25 -14.09
C GLY A 129 4.60 7.44 -13.39
N LEU A 130 5.27 7.15 -12.27
CA LEU A 130 6.06 8.14 -11.52
C LEU A 130 7.57 8.06 -11.80
N GLY A 131 8.03 7.11 -12.62
CA GLY A 131 9.45 6.91 -12.93
C GLY A 131 10.25 6.36 -11.75
N LEU A 132 9.63 5.48 -10.96
CA LEU A 132 10.19 4.94 -9.71
C LEU A 132 10.58 3.45 -9.85
N GLU A 133 10.67 2.92 -11.06
CA GLU A 133 10.86 1.48 -11.34
C GLU A 133 12.15 0.92 -10.73
N LYS A 134 13.21 1.73 -10.70
CA LYS A 134 14.53 1.33 -10.17
C LYS A 134 14.66 1.48 -8.66
N ILE A 135 13.64 2.04 -8.00
CA ILE A 135 13.65 2.31 -6.56
C ILE A 135 13.03 1.13 -5.82
N PRO A 136 13.58 0.68 -4.68
CA PRO A 136 12.96 -0.37 -3.89
C PRO A 136 11.50 -0.05 -3.52
N PRO A 137 10.55 -1.00 -3.59
CA PRO A 137 9.11 -0.72 -3.46
C PRO A 137 8.70 0.08 -2.22
N HIS A 138 9.29 -0.22 -1.06
CA HIS A 138 9.03 0.53 0.18
C HIS A 138 9.53 1.98 0.11
N HIS A 139 10.65 2.24 -0.58
CA HIS A 139 11.11 3.61 -0.84
C HIS A 139 10.20 4.35 -1.83
N GLN A 140 9.64 3.65 -2.82
CA GLN A 140 8.66 4.26 -3.73
C GLN A 140 7.44 4.80 -2.96
N VAL A 141 6.92 4.02 -2.02
CA VAL A 141 5.79 4.42 -1.15
C VAL A 141 6.13 5.65 -0.32
N VAL A 142 7.35 5.73 0.24
CA VAL A 142 7.83 6.91 0.96
C VAL A 142 7.85 8.14 0.04
N ILE A 143 8.42 8.02 -1.16
CA ILE A 143 8.48 9.13 -2.14
C ILE A 143 7.07 9.61 -2.49
N VAL A 144 6.15 8.70 -2.80
CA VAL A 144 4.75 9.04 -3.11
C VAL A 144 4.11 9.79 -1.95
N ASN A 145 4.28 9.30 -0.72
CA ASN A 145 3.75 9.98 0.47
C ASN A 145 4.34 11.40 0.65
N ILE A 146 5.64 11.57 0.42
CA ILE A 146 6.30 12.89 0.48
C ILE A 146 5.73 13.85 -0.57
N GLU A 147 5.55 13.40 -1.80
CA GLU A 147 5.02 14.24 -2.88
C GLU A 147 3.58 14.67 -2.61
N VAL A 148 2.75 13.77 -2.09
CA VAL A 148 1.38 14.10 -1.67
C VAL A 148 1.37 15.07 -0.50
N ASP A 149 2.22 14.86 0.52
CA ASP A 149 2.35 15.76 1.66
C ASP A 149 2.77 17.17 1.22
N ARG A 150 3.70 17.26 0.25
CA ARG A 150 4.14 18.54 -0.35
C ARG A 150 3.01 19.23 -1.11
N ALA A 151 2.23 18.48 -1.89
CA ALA A 151 1.09 19.03 -2.62
C ALA A 151 0.04 19.62 -1.65
N LEU A 152 -0.33 18.86 -0.61
CA LEU A 152 -1.30 19.30 0.40
C LEU A 152 -0.83 20.56 1.15
N ARG A 153 0.46 20.64 1.52
CA ARG A 153 1.03 21.85 2.18
C ARG A 153 0.98 23.10 1.31
N ARG A 154 0.98 22.95 -0.02
CA ARG A 154 0.87 24.07 -0.98
C ARG A 154 -0.58 24.51 -1.20
N GLY A 155 -1.54 23.95 -0.47
CA GLY A 155 -2.96 24.25 -0.67
C GLY A 155 -3.50 23.70 -1.99
N LEU A 156 -2.78 22.77 -2.63
CA LEU A 156 -3.30 22.03 -3.78
C LEU A 156 -4.29 20.97 -3.24
N HIS A 157 -5.46 21.43 -2.84
CA HIS A 157 -6.65 20.61 -2.76
C HIS A 157 -7.20 20.51 -4.19
N LEU A 158 -6.79 19.48 -4.91
CA LEU A 158 -7.29 19.15 -6.25
C LEU A 158 -7.66 17.68 -6.28
#